data_AF-A0A7Y5BZG8-F1
#
_entry.id   AF-A0A7Y5BZG8-F1
#
_cell.length_a   1.000
_cell.length_b   1.000
_cell.length_c   1.000
_cell.angle_alpha   90.00
_cell.angle_beta   90.00
_cell.angle_gamma   90.00
#
_symmetry.space_group_name_H-M   'P 1'
#
loop_
_entity.id
_entity.type
_entity.pdbx_description
1 polymer ?
#
loop_
_entity_poly.entity_id
_entity_poly.type
_entity_poly.pdbx_seq_one_letter_code
_entity_poly.pdbx_strand_id
1 'polypeptide(L)' 'MGGGVVLKVDQSQEELAFQAALDRTYIGSVERGERNIAALNLVKIAAVLGVGVGELLEGEK' A
#
# COMPACT_ATOMS: atom_id res chain seq x y z
N MET A 1 4.55 11.47 15.62
CA MET A 1 4.59 10.01 15.40
C MET A 1 3.76 9.77 14.15
N GLY A 2 4.44 9.36 13.08
CA GLY A 2 3.91 9.38 11.70
C GLY A 2 2.71 8.47 11.52
N GLY A 3 1.69 8.99 10.82
CA GLY A 3 0.54 8.22 10.39
C GLY A 3 0.92 7.32 9.22
N GLY A 4 0.90 6.01 9.44
CA GLY A 4 1.05 4.99 8.42
C GLY A 4 -0.30 4.57 7.85
N VAL A 5 -0.30 4.21 6.57
CA VAL A 5 -1.44 3.62 5.87
C VAL A 5 -1.64 2.20 6.38
N VAL A 6 -2.82 1.85 6.88
CA VAL A 6 -3.13 0.49 7.34
C VAL A 6 -3.66 -0.34 6.17
N LEU A 7 -2.79 -1.16 5.57
CA LEU A 7 -3.19 -2.15 4.57
C LEU A 7 -3.69 -3.41 5.31
N LYS A 8 -4.99 -3.70 5.24
CA LYS A 8 -5.58 -4.93 5.77
C LYS A 8 -5.81 -5.89 4.61
N VAL A 9 -4.88 -6.81 4.41
CA VAL A 9 -4.91 -7.76 3.28
C VAL A 9 -4.69 -9.18 3.83
N ASP A 10 -5.46 -10.16 3.33
CA ASP A 10 -5.23 -11.60 3.57
C ASP A 10 -3.99 -12.12 2.78
N GLN A 11 -3.32 -11.24 2.04
CA GLN A 11 -2.07 -11.51 1.33
C GLN A 11 -0.89 -11.00 2.16
N SER A 12 0.21 -11.76 2.17
CA SER A 12 1.45 -11.30 2.78
C SER A 12 2.00 -10.06 2.05
N GLN A 13 2.76 -9.20 2.74
CA GLN A 13 3.47 -8.06 2.12
C GLN A 13 4.29 -8.48 0.90
N GLU A 14 4.83 -9.70 0.93
CA GLU A 14 5.62 -10.29 -0.16
C GLU A 14 4.78 -10.55 -1.40
N GLU A 15 3.57 -11.07 -1.21
CA GLU A 15 2.65 -11.36 -2.29
C GLU A 15 2.06 -10.09 -2.90
N LEU A 16 1.68 -9.12 -2.07
CA LEU A 16 1.23 -7.80 -2.54
C LEU A 16 2.34 -7.10 -3.35
N ALA A 17 3.57 -7.12 -2.84
CA ALA A 17 4.71 -6.54 -3.54
C ALA A 17 4.95 -7.21 -4.89
N PHE A 18 4.93 -8.55 -4.92
CA PHE A 18 5.08 -9.32 -6.15
C PHE A 18 4.00 -8.98 -7.19
N GLN A 19 2.72 -9.03 -6.79
CA GLN A 19 1.60 -8.75 -7.69
C GLN A 19 1.57 -7.29 -8.17
N ALA A 20 1.97 -6.34 -7.32
CA ALA A 20 2.04 -4.91 -7.68
C ALA A 20 3.31 -4.55 -8.45
N ALA A 21 4.22 -5.50 -8.68
CA ALA A 21 5.57 -5.26 -9.21
C ALA A 21 6.30 -4.14 -8.44
N LEU A 22 6.28 -4.26 -7.10
CA LEU A 22 6.92 -3.38 -6.14
C LEU A 22 7.89 -4.18 -5.26
N ASP A 23 8.81 -3.47 -4.60
CA ASP A 23 9.72 -4.09 -3.65
C ASP A 23 9.00 -4.34 -2.31
N ARG A 24 9.20 -5.51 -1.70
CA ARG A 24 8.60 -5.84 -0.39
C ARG A 24 8.99 -4.84 0.70
N THR A 25 10.24 -4.37 0.68
CA THR A 25 10.73 -3.34 1.62
C THR A 25 10.04 -1.99 1.37
N TYR A 26 9.73 -1.68 0.11
CA TYR A 26 8.96 -0.49 -0.24
C TYR A 26 7.53 -0.56 0.31
N ILE A 27 6.83 -1.68 0.11
CA ILE A 27 5.50 -1.92 0.68
C ILE A 27 5.54 -1.76 2.21
N GLY A 28 6.48 -2.43 2.88
CA GLY A 28 6.60 -2.33 4.34
C GLY A 28 6.89 -0.90 4.83
N SER A 29 7.71 -0.13 4.13
CA SER A 29 7.94 1.28 4.48
C SER A 29 6.72 2.18 4.22
N VAL A 30 5.88 1.86 3.23
CA VAL A 30 4.62 2.58 2.99
C VAL A 30 3.62 2.30 4.12
N GLU A 31 3.45 1.03 4.51
CA GLU A 31 2.56 0.64 5.62
C GLU A 31 2.96 1.29 6.95
N ARG A 32 4.26 1.41 7.22
CA ARG A 32 4.77 2.10 8.41
C ARG A 32 4.73 3.63 8.33
N GLY A 33 4.32 4.21 7.19
CA GLY A 33 4.30 5.66 6.98
C GLY A 33 5.68 6.30 6.88
N GLU A 34 6.73 5.51 6.59
CA GLU A 34 8.11 5.99 6.47
C GLU A 34 8.39 6.62 5.10
N ARG A 35 7.56 6.32 4.10
CA ARG A 35 7.69 6.84 2.73
C ARG A 35 6.38 7.43 2.23
N ASN A 36 6.49 8.56 1.54
CA ASN A 36 5.43 9.05 0.68
C ASN A 36 5.34 8.17 -0.58
N ILE A 37 4.16 7.59 -0.79
CA ILE A 37 3.88 6.76 -1.95
C ILE A 37 3.63 7.64 -3.19
N ALA A 38 4.22 7.26 -4.32
CA ALA A 38 3.93 7.92 -5.59
C ALA A 38 2.54 7.51 -6.11
N ALA A 39 1.82 8.43 -6.75
CA ALA A 39 0.47 8.17 -7.26
C ALA A 39 0.40 6.93 -8.18
N LEU A 40 1.44 6.69 -8.98
CA LEU A 40 1.51 5.49 -9.85
C LEU A 40 1.56 4.18 -9.04
N ASN A 41 2.22 4.17 -7.89
CA ASN A 41 2.31 2.99 -7.05
C ASN A 41 1.01 2.75 -6.27
N LEU A 42 0.31 3.83 -5.89
CA LEU A 42 -1.06 3.72 -5.35
C LEU A 42 -2.00 3.05 -6.36
N VAL A 43 -1.94 3.43 -7.64
CA VAL A 43 -2.75 2.81 -8.70
C VAL A 43 -2.44 1.31 -8.84
N LYS A 44 -1.16 0.93 -8.80
CA LYS A 44 -0.76 -0.49 -8.87
C LYS A 44 -1.31 -1.30 -7.69
N ILE A 45 -1.17 -0.78 -6.48
CA ILE A 45 -1.67 -1.44 -5.26
C ILE A 45 -3.20 -1.54 -5.30
N ALA A 46 -3.89 -0.47 -5.68
CA ALA A 46 -5.35 -0.45 -5.81
C ALA A 46 -5.84 -1.50 -6.82
N ALA A 47 -5.16 -1.62 -7.96
CA ALA A 47 -5.48 -2.62 -8.99
C ALA A 47 -5.31 -4.06 -8.48
N VAL A 48 -4.25 -4.35 -7.72
CA VAL A 48 -4.02 -5.67 -7.11
C VAL A 48 -5.08 -6.00 -6.06
N LEU A 49 -5.43 -5.01 -5.24
CA LEU A 49 -6.42 -5.16 -4.17
C LEU A 49 -7.88 -5.13 -4.68
N GLY A 50 -8.11 -4.76 -5.95
CA GLY A 50 -9.45 -4.66 -6.53
C GLY A 50 -10.29 -3.52 -5.97
N VAL A 51 -9.64 -2.46 -5.45
CA VAL A 51 -10.29 -1.28 -4.86
C VAL A 51 -9.98 -0.02 -5.64
N GLY A 52 -10.74 1.05 -5.41
CA GLY A 52 -10.43 2.38 -5.90
C GLY A 52 -9.24 3.01 -5.17
N VAL A 53 -8.46 3.85 -5.86
CA VAL A 53 -7.31 4.55 -5.25
C VAL A 53 -7.72 5.42 -4.06
N GLY A 54 -8.92 6.01 -4.09
CA GLY A 54 -9.44 6.83 -2.99
C GLY A 54 -9.63 6.03 -1.69
N GLU A 55 -9.97 4.75 -1.79
CA GLU A 55 -10.16 3.86 -0.64
C GLU A 55 -8.83 3.58 0.09
N LEU A 56 -7.69 3.68 -0.62
CA LEU A 56 -6.36 3.57 0.00
C LEU A 56 -5.93 4.83 0.76
N LEU A 57 -6.66 5.93 0.59
CA LEU A 57 -6.36 7.23 1.19
C LEU A 57 -7.30 7.57 2.35
N GLU A 58 -8.33 6.76 2.57
CA GLU A 58 -9.19 6.85 3.75
C GLU A 58 -8.43 6.29 4.97
N GLY A 59 -7.78 7.18 5.71
CA GLY A 59 -7.10 6.83 6.96
C GLY A 59 -8.09 6.53 8.10
N GLU A 60 -7.65 5.75 9.10
CA GLU A 60 -8.42 5.56 10.34
C GLU A 60 -8.70 6.92 10.99
N LYS A 61 -9.96 7.14 11.38
CA LYS A 61 -10.47 8.35 12.01
C LYS A 61 -9.81 8.63 13.37
#